data_AF-R6JP68-F1
#
_entry.id   AF-R6JP68-F1
#
_cell.length_a   1.000
_cell.length_b   1.000
_cell.length_c   1.000
_cell.angle_alpha   90.00
_cell.angle_beta   90.00
_cell.angle_gamma   90.00
#
_symmetry.space_group_name_H-M   'P 1'
#
loop_
_entity.id
_entity.type
_entity.pdbx_description
1 polymer ?
#
loop_
_entity_poly.entity_id
_entity_poly.type
_entity_poly.pdbx_seq_one_letter_code
_entity_poly.pdbx_strand_id
1 'polypeptide(L)'
;MIHWMAANITSNELLEDAGRNGPDFVQGVNSWICIQGGGHSGEMCGRYGGMAPPEGHGTHVYEIKVCALDTMLDLKDGFHLNQMYHGMEGHILDEAVLKGKYANQAVRS
;
A
#
# COMPACT_ATOMS: atom_id res chain seq x y z
N MET A 1 0.93 4.47 -8.88
CA MET A 1 1.86 4.65 -7.75
C MET A 1 1.43 3.73 -6.63
N ILE A 2 2.35 3.11 -5.90
CA ILE A 2 2.05 2.29 -4.72
C ILE A 2 2.00 3.21 -3.52
N HIS A 3 0.87 3.22 -2.81
CA HIS A 3 0.69 4.03 -1.60
C HIS A 3 0.92 3.23 -0.32
N TRP A 4 0.72 1.90 -0.37
CA TRP A 4 0.89 1.01 0.77
C TRP A 4 0.95 -0.44 0.32
N MET A 5 1.68 -1.25 1.08
CA MET A 5 1.69 -2.71 0.99
C MET A 5 1.72 -3.26 2.41
N ALA A 6 0.86 -4.24 2.68
CA ALA A 6 0.81 -4.97 3.92
C ALA A 6 0.62 -6.46 3.58
N ALA A 7 1.29 -7.33 4.33
CA ALA A 7 1.21 -8.78 4.17
C ALA A 7 1.16 -9.45 5.55
N ASN A 8 0.76 -10.72 5.58
CA ASN A 8 0.66 -11.52 6.81
C ASN A 8 -0.39 -11.00 7.81
N ILE A 9 -1.49 -10.44 7.31
CA ILE A 9 -2.64 -10.04 8.12
C ILE A 9 -3.45 -11.30 8.46
N THR A 10 -3.66 -11.57 9.75
CA THR A 10 -4.39 -12.75 10.25
C THR A 10 -5.84 -12.47 10.61
N SER A 11 -6.23 -11.19 10.65
CA SER A 11 -7.61 -10.73 10.88
C SER A 11 -8.37 -10.59 9.56
N ASN A 12 -9.71 -10.66 9.63
CA ASN A 12 -10.60 -10.33 8.51
C ASN A 12 -10.95 -8.83 8.43
N GLU A 13 -10.41 -8.02 9.33
CA GLU A 13 -10.58 -6.57 9.35
C GLU A 13 -9.24 -5.84 9.53
N LEU A 14 -9.16 -4.67 8.93
CA LEU A 14 -8.08 -3.70 9.10
C LEU A 14 -8.70 -2.41 9.63
N LEU A 15 -8.42 -2.08 10.89
CA LEU A 15 -8.94 -0.87 11.51
C LEU A 15 -8.32 0.38 10.87
N GLU A 16 -9.03 1.50 11.01
CA GLU A 16 -8.47 2.81 10.67
C GLU A 16 -7.14 3.02 11.42
N ASP A 17 -6.19 3.73 10.79
CA ASP A 17 -4.83 3.95 11.29
C ASP A 17 -3.96 2.70 11.54
N ALA A 18 -4.40 1.50 11.15
CA ALA A 18 -3.59 0.28 11.28
C ALA A 18 -2.25 0.38 10.54
N GLY A 19 -2.17 1.14 9.44
CA GLY A 19 -0.90 1.39 8.75
C GLY A 19 0.13 2.17 9.59
N ARG A 20 -0.29 2.92 10.62
CA ARG A 20 0.61 3.66 11.53
C ARG A 20 0.95 2.85 12.78
N ASN A 21 -0.06 2.18 13.35
CA ASN A 21 -0.03 1.64 14.70
C ASN A 21 -0.11 0.09 14.77
N GLY A 22 -0.32 -0.61 13.65
CA GLY A 22 -0.58 -2.05 13.61
C GLY A 22 0.66 -2.89 13.91
N PRO A 23 0.68 -3.66 15.02
CA PRO A 23 1.87 -4.41 15.43
C PRO A 23 1.93 -5.86 14.92
N ASP A 24 0.93 -6.35 14.17
CA ASP A 24 0.76 -7.79 13.92
C ASP A 24 0.92 -8.23 12.46
N PHE A 25 1.35 -7.35 11.56
CA PHE A 25 1.60 -7.66 10.14
C PHE A 25 2.83 -6.90 9.62
N VAL A 26 3.38 -7.36 8.50
CA VAL A 26 4.57 -6.74 7.89
C VAL A 26 4.19 -5.76 6.80
N GLN A 27 4.94 -4.66 6.69
CA GLN A 27 4.66 -3.57 5.76
C GLN A 27 5.82 -3.35 4.79
N GLY A 28 5.48 -3.15 3.52
CA GLY A 28 6.45 -2.91 2.45
C GLY A 28 6.70 -1.42 2.21
N VAL A 29 7.78 -1.10 1.49
CA VAL A 29 8.08 0.29 1.10
C VAL A 29 7.21 0.76 -0.07
N ASN A 30 6.51 1.86 0.12
CA ASN A 30 5.68 2.48 -0.93
C ASN A 30 6.55 3.16 -2.02
N SER A 31 5.91 3.66 -3.09
CA SER A 31 6.64 4.23 -4.23
C SER A 31 7.40 5.53 -3.94
N TRP A 32 7.26 6.16 -2.77
CA TRP A 32 8.05 7.35 -2.43
C TRP A 32 9.55 7.07 -2.32
N ILE A 33 9.94 5.80 -2.19
CA ILE A 33 11.34 5.38 -2.17
C ILE A 33 12.02 5.53 -3.53
N CYS A 34 11.27 5.52 -4.64
CA CYS A 34 11.86 5.66 -5.97
C CYS A 34 12.14 7.14 -6.29
N ILE A 35 13.04 7.37 -7.25
CA ILE A 35 13.44 8.74 -7.67
C ILE A 35 12.23 9.55 -8.11
N GLN A 36 11.30 8.95 -8.85
CA GLN A 36 10.06 9.60 -9.28
C GLN A 36 9.12 9.92 -8.11
N GLY A 37 9.26 9.20 -6.99
CA GLY A 37 8.50 9.42 -5.76
C GLY A 37 9.21 10.31 -4.75
N GLY A 38 10.39 10.87 -5.07
CA GLY A 38 11.17 11.76 -4.21
C GLY A 38 12.43 11.14 -3.58
N GLY A 39 12.63 9.82 -3.72
CA GLY A 39 13.84 9.15 -3.22
C GLY A 39 13.94 9.15 -1.68
N HIS A 40 12.80 9.02 -1.00
CA HIS A 40 12.73 9.09 0.47
C HIS A 40 13.33 7.85 1.15
N SER A 41 13.63 7.95 2.44
CA SER A 41 14.19 6.84 3.22
C SER A 41 13.21 5.67 3.34
N GLY A 42 13.74 4.45 3.51
CA GLY A 42 12.92 3.26 3.73
C GLY A 42 12.01 3.38 4.97
N GLU A 43 12.48 4.03 6.04
CA GLU A 43 11.71 4.31 7.25
C GLU A 43 10.44 5.14 6.95
N MET A 44 10.58 6.20 6.16
CA MET A 44 9.45 7.05 5.77
C MET A 44 8.48 6.33 4.83
N CYS A 45 9.01 5.47 3.96
CA CYS A 45 8.23 4.79 2.93
C CYS A 45 7.57 3.49 3.43
N GLY A 46 7.93 2.97 4.60
CA GLY A 46 7.46 1.68 5.11
C GLY A 46 6.02 1.67 5.65
N ARG A 47 5.22 2.70 5.36
CA ARG A 47 3.88 2.93 5.90
C ARG A 47 2.96 3.48 4.80
N TYR A 48 1.66 3.54 5.08
CA TYR A 48 0.69 4.15 4.16
C TYR A 48 1.01 5.63 3.88
N GLY A 49 1.15 5.99 2.61
CA GLY A 49 1.54 7.34 2.16
C GLY A 49 0.41 8.33 1.89
N GLY A 50 -0.86 7.99 2.11
CA GLY A 50 -1.95 8.94 1.84
C GLY A 50 -2.19 9.21 0.35
N MET A 51 -3.24 9.97 0.04
CA MET A 51 -3.56 10.44 -1.31
C MET A 51 -3.02 11.85 -1.53
N ALA A 52 -2.08 12.00 -2.47
CA ALA A 52 -1.48 13.29 -2.82
C ALA A 52 -1.37 13.46 -4.34
N PRO A 53 -2.50 13.52 -5.08
CA PRO A 53 -2.46 13.78 -6.50
C PRO A 53 -1.95 15.22 -6.74
N PRO A 54 -1.18 15.47 -7.81
CA PRO A 54 -0.71 16.81 -8.13
C PRO A 54 -1.88 17.78 -8.35
N GLU A 55 -1.70 19.03 -7.96
CA GLU A 55 -2.69 20.08 -8.21
C GLU A 55 -2.96 20.21 -9.71
N GLY A 56 -4.23 20.37 -10.08
CA GLY A 56 -4.63 20.56 -11.48
C GLY A 56 -4.62 19.29 -12.35
N HIS A 57 -4.14 18.15 -11.85
CA HIS A 57 -4.17 16.86 -12.58
C HIS A 57 -5.55 16.19 -12.59
N GLY A 58 -6.54 16.77 -11.92
CA GLY A 58 -7.89 16.24 -11.83
C GLY A 58 -8.00 15.08 -10.84
N THR A 59 -9.06 14.29 -10.99
CA THR A 59 -9.37 13.19 -10.07
C THR A 59 -8.52 11.96 -10.36
N HIS A 60 -7.79 11.48 -9.36
CA HIS A 60 -7.11 10.19 -9.40
C HIS A 60 -8.02 9.09 -8.84
N VAL A 61 -7.91 7.89 -9.41
CA VAL A 61 -8.54 6.66 -8.89
C VAL A 61 -7.48 5.90 -8.09
N TYR A 62 -7.84 5.49 -6.89
CA TYR A 62 -7.02 4.69 -5.98
C TYR A 62 -7.64 3.32 -5.84
N GLU A 63 -6.83 2.27 -5.93
CA GLU A 63 -7.28 0.89 -5.79
C GLU A 63 -6.73 0.30 -4.50
N ILE A 64 -7.60 -0.35 -3.73
CA ILE A 64 -7.23 -1.23 -2.63
C ILE A 64 -7.49 -2.64 -3.14
N LYS A 65 -6.41 -3.40 -3.39
CA LYS A 65 -6.47 -4.82 -3.72
C LYS A 65 -6.17 -5.64 -2.47
N VAL A 66 -7.08 -6.55 -2.14
CA VAL A 66 -6.92 -7.52 -1.05
C VAL A 66 -6.86 -8.90 -1.67
N CYS A 67 -5.92 -9.74 -1.22
CA CYS A 67 -5.78 -11.13 -1.66
C CYS A 67 -5.87 -12.04 -0.44
N ALA A 68 -6.67 -13.10 -0.52
CA ALA A 68 -6.65 -14.19 0.42
C ALA A 68 -5.58 -15.20 -0.01
N LEU A 69 -4.70 -15.58 0.91
CA LEU A 69 -3.63 -16.55 0.65
C LEU A 69 -3.81 -17.80 1.52
N ASP A 70 -3.34 -18.95 1.04
CA ASP A 70 -3.28 -20.19 1.82
C ASP A 70 -2.01 -20.33 2.67
N THR A 71 -1.10 -19.34 2.59
CA THR A 71 0.19 -19.35 3.28
C THR A 71 0.56 -17.97 3.84
N MET A 72 1.46 -17.98 4.83
CA MET A 72 2.15 -16.78 5.30
C MET A 72 3.40 -16.55 4.45
N LEU A 73 3.68 -15.29 4.12
CA LEU A 73 4.82 -14.92 3.31
C LEU A 73 6.08 -14.75 4.17
N ASP A 74 7.22 -15.26 3.72
CA ASP A 74 8.53 -15.00 4.33
C ASP A 74 9.01 -13.58 3.97
N LEU A 75 8.35 -12.58 4.55
CA LEU A 75 8.60 -11.16 4.35
C LEU A 75 8.93 -10.50 5.69
N LYS A 76 9.73 -9.43 5.61
CA LYS A 76 10.05 -8.55 6.73
C LYS A 76 9.68 -7.13 6.37
N ASP A 77 9.49 -6.29 7.40
CA ASP A 77 9.28 -4.86 7.20
C ASP A 77 10.31 -4.27 6.24
N GLY A 78 9.83 -3.44 5.31
CA GLY A 78 10.62 -2.84 4.26
C GLY A 78 10.71 -3.65 2.96
N PHE A 79 9.94 -4.74 2.83
CA PHE A 79 9.89 -5.52 1.59
C PHE A 79 9.44 -4.68 0.38
N HIS A 80 9.86 -5.11 -0.81
CA HIS A 80 9.46 -4.54 -2.09
C HIS A 80 8.35 -5.34 -2.76
N LEU A 81 7.59 -4.69 -3.65
CA LEU A 81 6.44 -5.29 -4.35
C LEU A 81 6.78 -6.60 -5.07
N ASN A 82 7.97 -6.70 -5.68
CA ASN A 82 8.39 -7.92 -6.35
C ASN A 82 8.54 -9.09 -5.37
N GLN A 83 9.07 -8.87 -4.16
CA GLN A 83 9.19 -9.91 -3.13
C GLN A 83 7.81 -10.42 -2.69
N MET A 84 6.86 -9.50 -2.52
CA MET A 84 5.47 -9.84 -2.21
C MET A 84 4.83 -10.67 -3.33
N TYR A 85 4.96 -10.24 -4.59
CA TYR A 85 4.42 -11.00 -5.73
C TYR A 85 5.02 -12.40 -5.87
N HIS A 86 6.33 -12.55 -5.70
CA HIS A 86 6.96 -13.88 -5.72
C HIS A 86 6.45 -14.76 -4.58
N GLY A 87 6.27 -14.20 -3.38
CA GLY A 87 5.71 -14.95 -2.25
C GLY A 87 4.25 -15.37 -2.46
N MET A 88 3.46 -14.56 -3.19
CA MET A 88 2.06 -14.84 -3.48
C MET A 88 1.84 -15.83 -4.63
N GLU A 89 2.85 -16.08 -5.46
CA GLU A 89 2.71 -16.89 -6.66
C GLU A 89 2.26 -18.32 -6.32
N GLY A 90 1.13 -18.75 -6.91
CA GLY A 90 0.54 -20.07 -6.64
C GLY A 90 -0.26 -20.18 -5.34
N HIS A 91 -0.31 -19.12 -4.53
CA HIS A 91 -0.93 -19.13 -3.19
C HIS A 91 -2.21 -18.28 -3.06
N ILE A 92 -2.62 -17.59 -4.12
CA ILE A 92 -3.84 -16.75 -4.11
C ILE A 92 -5.09 -17.63 -4.21
N LEU A 93 -5.92 -17.58 -3.17
CA LEU A 93 -7.21 -18.27 -3.11
C LEU A 93 -8.34 -17.41 -3.68
N ASP A 94 -8.33 -16.10 -3.38
CA ASP A 94 -9.33 -15.15 -3.84
C ASP A 94 -8.77 -13.71 -3.84
N GLU A 95 -9.41 -12.81 -4.58
CA GLU A 95 -9.04 -11.40 -4.63
C GLU A 95 -10.25 -10.46 -4.73
N ALA A 96 -10.14 -9.31 -4.08
CA ALA A 96 -11.13 -8.25 -4.16
C ALA A 96 -10.45 -6.89 -4.41
N VAL A 97 -11.11 -6.03 -5.20
CA VAL A 97 -10.63 -4.69 -5.49
C VAL A 97 -11.71 -3.67 -5.15
N LEU A 98 -11.37 -2.71 -4.29
CA LEU A 98 -12.17 -1.52 -4.04
C LEU A 98 -11.52 -0.31 -4.71
N LYS A 99 -12.34 0.55 -5.33
CA LYS A 99 -11.86 1.77 -6.00
C LYS A 99 -12.41 3.03 -5.32
N GLY A 100 -11.53 3.92 -4.93
CA GLY A 100 -11.84 5.25 -4.42
C GLY A 100 -11.39 6.34 -5.39
N LYS A 101 -11.95 7.54 -5.27
CA LYS A 101 -11.57 8.71 -6.07
C LYS A 101 -11.16 9.85 -5.15
N TYR A 102 -10.07 10.54 -5.48
CA TYR A 102 -9.66 11.75 -4.79
C TYR A 102 -9.08 12.76 -5.77
N ALA A 103 -9.36 14.04 -5.54
CA ALA A 103 -8.85 15.15 -6.32
C ALA A 103 -8.28 16.20 -5.36
N ASN A 104 -7.04 16.60 -5.60
CA ASN A 104 -6.48 17.76 -4.93
C ASN A 104 -6.97 19.00 -5.68
N GLN A 105 -8.05 19.61 -5.17
CA GLN A 105 -8.61 20.82 -5.75
C GLN A 105 -7.82 22.03 -5.23
N ALA A 106 -7.42 22.92 -6.14
CA ALA A 106 -6.92 24.24 -5.79
C ALA A 106 -7.95 24.93 -4.88
N VAL A 107 -7.52 25.44 -3.72
CA VAL A 107 -8.36 26.38 -2.95
C VAL A 107 -8.54 27.60 -3.85
N ARG A 108 -9.75 27.81 -4.37
CA ARG A 108 -10.07 29.06 -5.07
C ARG A 108 -9.99 30.19 -4.04
N SER A 109 -8.93 30.98 -4.10
CA SER A 109 -8.79 32.28 -3.42
C SER A 109 -9.68 33.33 -4.08
#